data_AF-A0A838BNA9-F1
#
_entry.id   AF-A0A838BNA9-F1
#
_cell.length_a   1.000
_cell.length_b   1.000
_cell.length_c   1.000
_cell.angle_alpha   90.00
_cell.angle_beta   90.00
_cell.angle_gamma   90.00
#
_symmetry.space_group_name_H-M   'P 1'
#
loop_
_entity.id
_entity.type
_entity.pdbx_description
1 polymer ?
#
loop_
_entity_poly.entity_id
_entity_poly.type
_entity_poly.pdbx_seq_one_letter_code
_entity_poly.pdbx_strand_id
1 'polypeptide(L)' 'MDQTDQEIEQIARAFFIARHEDGIWETASRLLKHEFRLYARQALSMLEKKQEQIWSEAPILAPAGILEAA' A
#
# COMPACT_ATOMS: atom_id res chain seq x y z
N MET A 1 7.85 4.09 18.03
CA MET A 1 7.06 3.35 17.02
C MET A 1 7.69 3.63 15.68
N ASP A 2 7.87 2.61 14.86
CA ASP A 2 8.38 2.75 13.50
C ASP A 2 7.36 3.49 12.61
N GLN A 3 7.83 4.25 11.61
CA GLN A 3 6.96 4.99 10.69
C GLN A 3 6.01 4.02 9.95
N THR A 4 6.52 2.86 9.54
CA THR A 4 5.75 1.82 8.85
C THR A 4 4.62 1.29 9.73
N ASP A 5 4.88 1.11 11.02
CA ASP A 5 3.86 0.65 11.97
C ASP A 5 2.72 1.67 12.15
N GLN A 6 3.02 2.97 12.06
CA GLN A 6 1.99 4.02 12.11
C GLN A 6 1.11 4.03 10.85
N GLU A 7 1.71 3.87 9.68
CA GLU A 7 0.98 3.80 8.40
C GLU A 7 0.08 2.57 8.36
N ILE A 8 0.60 1.42 8.79
CA ILE A 8 -0.19 0.19 8.93
C ILE A 8 -1.38 0.39 9.88
N GLU A 9 -1.19 1.07 11.01
CA GLU A 9 -2.27 1.37 11.96
C GLU A 9 -3.33 2.30 11.36
N GLN A 10 -2.92 3.32 10.59
CA GLN A 10 -3.85 4.23 9.92
C GLN A 10 -4.69 3.51 8.84
N ILE A 11 -4.06 2.70 8.01
CA ILE A 11 -4.75 1.92 6.97
C ILE A 11 -5.69 0.89 7.62
N ALA A 12 -5.24 0.21 8.68
CA ALA A 12 -6.07 -0.74 9.42
C ALA A 12 -7.32 -0.07 10.01
N ARG A 13 -7.18 1.12 10.60
CA ARG A 13 -8.31 1.93 11.09
C ARG A 13 -9.28 2.29 9.98
N ALA A 14 -8.78 2.76 8.84
CA ALA A 14 -9.61 3.11 7.70
C ALA A 14 -10.41 1.91 7.18
N PHE A 15 -9.76 0.75 7.04
CA PHE A 15 -10.44 -0.49 6.63
C PHE A 15 -11.50 -0.94 7.64
N PHE A 16 -11.20 -0.82 8.93
CA PHE A 16 -12.14 -1.16 9.98
C PHE A 16 -13.39 -0.27 9.93
N ILE A 17 -13.22 1.06 9.87
CA ILE A 17 -14.34 2.01 9.79
C ILE A 17 -15.15 1.78 8.50
N ALA A 18 -14.49 1.54 7.37
CA ALA A 18 -15.18 1.27 6.11
C ALA A 18 -16.00 -0.04 6.14
N ARG A 19 -15.55 -1.05 6.89
CA ARG A 19 -16.26 -2.33 7.04
C ARG A 19 -17.31 -2.29 8.15
N HIS A 20 -17.15 -1.43 9.14
CA HIS A 20 -17.99 -1.30 10.31
C HIS A 20 -18.40 0.16 10.46
N GLU A 21 -19.49 0.57 9.80
CA GLU A 21 -19.95 1.96 9.74
C GLU A 21 -20.09 2.62 11.13
N ASP A 22 -20.53 1.87 12.14
CA ASP A 22 -20.66 2.33 13.54
C ASP A 22 -19.56 1.78 14.47
N GLY A 23 -18.52 1.17 13.91
CA GLY A 23 -17.44 0.55 14.66
C GLY A 23 -16.50 1.58 15.27
N ILE A 24 -16.27 1.51 16.58
CA ILE A 24 -15.23 2.30 17.26
C ILE A 24 -13.93 1.49 17.32
N TRP A 25 -12.91 1.92 16.60
CA TRP A 25 -11.61 1.22 16.56
C TRP A 25 -11.03 1.05 17.95
N GLU A 26 -11.06 2.09 18.78
CA GLU A 26 -10.47 2.12 20.12
C GLU A 26 -11.02 0.99 21.01
N THR A 27 -12.29 0.63 20.86
CA THR A 27 -12.95 -0.43 21.63
C THR A 27 -12.90 -1.81 20.97
N ALA A 28 -12.43 -1.90 19.72
CA ALA A 28 -12.29 -3.17 19.03
C ALA A 28 -11.33 -4.12 19.77
N SER A 29 -11.64 -5.42 19.73
CA SER A 29 -10.82 -6.44 20.38
C SER A 29 -9.39 -6.43 19.83
N ARG A 30 -8.41 -6.84 20.66
CA ARG A 30 -7.01 -6.91 20.23
C ARG A 30 -6.82 -7.83 19.02
N LEU A 31 -7.57 -8.93 18.98
CA LEU A 31 -7.56 -9.88 17.87
C LEU A 31 -8.03 -9.22 16.58
N LEU A 32 -9.17 -8.51 16.62
CA LEU A 32 -9.71 -7.83 15.46
C LEU A 32 -8.78 -6.73 14.96
N LYS A 33 -8.21 -5.93 15.87
CA LYS A 33 -7.19 -4.94 15.50
C LYS A 33 -5.98 -5.56 14.82
N HIS A 34 -5.53 -6.71 15.31
CA HIS A 34 -4.42 -7.43 14.70
C HIS A 34 -4.76 -7.91 13.28
N GLU A 35 -5.95 -8.47 13.08
CA GLU A 35 -6.45 -8.90 11.77
C GLU A 35 -6.45 -7.75 10.74
N PHE A 36 -6.97 -6.58 11.11
CA PHE A 36 -6.97 -5.42 10.20
C PHE A 36 -5.57 -4.89 9.90
N ARG A 37 -4.62 -5.00 10.84
CA ARG A 37 -3.20 -4.68 10.55
C ARG A 37 -2.58 -5.66 9.56
N LEU A 38 -2.98 -6.93 9.58
CA LEU A 38 -2.55 -7.90 8.57
C LEU A 38 -3.11 -7.52 7.19
N TYR A 39 -4.37 -7.11 7.11
CA TYR A 39 -4.95 -6.63 5.86
C TYR A 39 -4.24 -5.39 5.32
N ALA A 40 -3.90 -4.43 6.19
CA ALA A 40 -3.10 -3.26 5.80
C ALA A 40 -1.73 -3.65 5.24
N ARG A 41 -0.99 -4.55 5.92
CA ARG A 41 0.30 -5.07 5.44
C ARG A 41 0.17 -5.75 4.07
N GLN A 42 -0.85 -6.59 3.91
CA GLN A 42 -1.09 -7.29 2.64
C GLN A 42 -1.43 -6.32 1.51
N ALA A 43 -2.24 -5.29 1.77
CA ALA A 43 -2.57 -4.26 0.80
C ALA A 43 -1.32 -3.48 0.34
N LEU A 44 -0.44 -3.10 1.27
CA LEU A 44 0.83 -2.46 0.94
C LEU A 44 1.71 -3.35 0.06
N SER A 45 1.90 -4.62 0.43
CA SER A 45 2.67 -5.56 -0.39
C SER A 45 2.06 -5.80 -1.78
N MET A 46 0.74 -5.75 -1.91
CA MET A 46 0.08 -5.83 -3.22
C MET A 46 0.33 -4.58 -4.07
N LEU A 47 0.35 -3.40 -3.45
CA LEU A 47 0.66 -2.13 -4.13
C LEU A 47 2.12 -2.09 -4.59
N GLU A 48 3.07 -2.51 -3.75
CA GLU A 48 4.49 -2.61 -4.09
C GLU A 48 4.72 -3.51 -5.30
N LYS A 49 4.17 -4.74 -5.28
CA LYS A 49 4.25 -5.68 -6.41
C LYS A 49 3.65 -5.11 -7.69
N LYS A 50 2.51 -4.43 -7.58
CA LYS A 50 1.88 -3.78 -8.75
C LYS A 50 2.75 -2.64 -9.28
N GLN A 51 3.40 -1.90 -8.39
CA GLN A 51 4.32 -0.85 -8.78
C GLN A 51 5.53 -1.41 -9.51
N GLU A 52 6.15 -2.48 -9.01
CA GLU A 52 7.25 -3.19 -9.68
C GLU A 52 6.87 -3.69 -11.08
N GLN A 53 5.66 -4.23 -11.24
CA GLN A 53 5.13 -4.67 -12.53
C GLN A 53 5.00 -3.50 -13.51
N ILE A 54 4.40 -2.38 -13.07
CA ILE A 54 4.25 -1.18 -13.91
C ILE A 54 5.62 -0.63 -14.36
N TRP A 55 6.64 -0.66 -13.50
CA TRP A 55 7.98 -0.16 -13.84
C TRP A 55 8.75 -1.12 -14.75
N SER A 56 8.45 -2.41 -14.66
CA SER A 56 9.03 -3.44 -15.54
C SER A 56 8.36 -3.47 -16.92
N GLU A 57 7.08 -3.09 -17.00
CA GLU A 57 6.30 -2.98 -18.24
C GLU A 57 6.33 -1.56 -18.84
N ALA A 58 6.82 -0.56 -18.10
CA ALA A 58 7.07 0.77 -18.64
C ALA A 58 8.01 0.60 -19.84
N PRO A 59 7.60 1.03 -21.05
CA PRO A 59 8.49 0.94 -22.19
C PRO A 59 9.75 1.69 -21.79
N ILE A 60 10.91 1.05 -21.95
CA ILE A 60 12.18 1.75 -22.01
C ILE A 60 11.94 2.86 -23.03
N LEU A 61 11.74 4.08 -22.54
CA LEU A 61 11.78 5.29 -23.35
C LEU A 61 13.19 5.27 -23.91
N ALA A 62 13.35 4.63 -25.07
CA ALA A 62 14.56 4.67 -25.83
C ALA A 62 14.92 6.15 -25.93
N PRO A 63 16.13 6.57 -25.52
CA PRO A 63 16.55 7.94 -25.74
C PRO A 63 16.59 8.13 -27.25
N ALA A 64 15.54 8.75 -27.80
CA ALA A 64 15.47 9.07 -29.20
C ALA A 64 16.53 10.14 -29.49
N GLY A 65 17.66 9.72 -30.07
CA GLY A 65 18.53 10.58 -30.86
C GLY A 65 19.75 11.15 -30.14
N ILE A 66 20.72 10.30 -29.80
CA ILE A 66 22.12 10.65 -30.05
C ILE A 66 22.54 9.79 -31.26
N LEU A 67 23.24 10.39 -32.23
CA LEU A 67 23.61 9.92 -33.60
C LEU A 67 22.61 10.42 -34.66
N GLU A 68 22.95 11.19 -35.70
CA GLU A 68 24.23 11.49 -36.36
C GLU A 68 24.13 12.79 -37.17
N ALA A 69 25.30 13.32 -37.49
CA ALA A 69 25.55 14.46 -38.36
C ALA A 69 25.16 14.22 -39.83
N ALA A 70 24.74 15.28 -40.52
CA ALA A 70 25.04 15.59 -41.92
C ALA A 70 24.68 17.05 -42.23
#